data_AF-A0A645H4M0-F1
#
_entry.id   AF-A0A645H4M0-F1
#
_cell.length_a   1.000
_cell.length_b   1.000
_cell.length_c   1.000
_cell.angle_alpha   90.00
_cell.angle_beta   90.00
_cell.angle_gamma   90.00
#
_symmetry.space_group_name_H-M   'P 1'
#
loop_
_entity.id
_entity.type
_entity.pdbx_description
1 polymer ?
#
loop_
_entity_poly.entity_id
_entity_poly.type
_entity_poly.pdbx_seq_one_letter_code
_entity_poly.pdbx_strand_id
1 'polypeptide(L)'
;MKPVTNPELEKLAQALFECHDSGYPSKLIKYDYEKMKKGINCSNCGLLVQNFCRRSHMCESCGKKMIIQKAISNSISDFRILFPYEKLTTKRLADWCGTEDTNRVYKVLKREYQAAGSESGRYYIPLNKQPMPTRYVD
;
A
#
# COMPACT_ATOMS: atom_id res chain seq x y z
N MET A 1 -31.54 -16.80 11.06
CA MET A 1 -31.03 -17.83 10.14
C MET A 1 -29.99 -18.64 10.89
N LYS A 2 -30.10 -19.98 10.94
CA LYS A 2 -28.98 -20.82 11.40
C LYS A 2 -27.99 -20.92 10.24
N PRO A 3 -26.69 -20.72 10.46
CA PRO A 3 -25.71 -20.90 9.39
C PRO A 3 -25.77 -22.38 8.94
N VAL A 4 -25.76 -22.59 7.63
CA VAL A 4 -25.51 -23.92 7.06
C VAL A 4 -24.05 -24.21 7.35
N THR A 5 -23.77 -25.13 8.26
CA THR A 5 -22.40 -25.49 8.60
C THR A 5 -21.97 -26.72 7.82
N ASN A 6 -20.82 -26.60 7.15
CA ASN A 6 -20.13 -27.72 6.52
C ASN A 6 -19.21 -28.35 7.59
N PRO A 7 -19.34 -29.64 7.91
CA PRO A 7 -18.51 -30.32 8.91
C PRO A 7 -16.99 -30.18 8.66
N GLU A 8 -16.58 -30.08 7.40
CA GLU A 8 -15.18 -29.84 7.03
C GLU A 8 -14.74 -28.41 7.39
N LEU A 9 -15.63 -27.42 7.22
CA LEU A 9 -15.36 -26.04 7.64
C LEU A 9 -15.29 -25.92 9.17
N GLU A 10 -16.12 -26.67 9.90
CA GLU A 10 -16.07 -26.72 11.37
C GLU A 10 -14.75 -27.35 11.86
N LYS A 11 -14.33 -28.47 11.27
CA LYS A 11 -13.03 -29.09 11.58
C LYS A 11 -11.86 -28.15 11.29
N LEU A 12 -11.89 -27.46 10.16
CA LEU A 12 -10.85 -26.49 9.80
C LEU A 12 -10.82 -25.31 10.77
N ALA A 13 -11.98 -24.76 11.12
CA ALA A 13 -12.08 -23.64 12.07
C ALA A 13 -11.52 -24.02 13.45
N GLN A 14 -11.86 -25.23 13.93
CA GLN A 14 -11.34 -25.76 15.18
C GLN A 14 -9.81 -25.93 15.14
N ALA A 15 -9.28 -26.50 14.06
CA ALA A 15 -7.83 -26.66 13.89
C ALA A 15 -7.08 -25.33 13.83
N LEU A 16 -7.64 -24.31 13.15
CA LEU A 16 -7.07 -22.96 13.14
C LEU A 16 -7.04 -22.33 14.54
N PHE A 17 -8.09 -22.56 15.33
CA PHE A 17 -8.17 -22.07 16.70
C PHE A 17 -7.16 -22.76 17.62
N GLU A 18 -7.02 -24.08 17.51
CA GLU A 18 -6.04 -24.86 18.28
C GLU A 18 -4.58 -24.50 17.93
N CYS A 19 -4.32 -24.19 16.66
CA CYS A 19 -3.02 -23.72 16.20
C CYS A 19 -2.79 -22.21 16.41
N HIS A 20 -3.77 -21.48 16.94
CA HIS A 20 -3.62 -20.05 17.18
C HIS A 20 -2.68 -19.80 18.35
N ASP A 21 -1.46 -19.37 18.05
CA ASP A 21 -0.54 -18.87 19.05
C ASP A 21 -0.93 -17.45 19.45
N SER A 22 -1.62 -17.32 20.60
CA SER A 22 -1.99 -16.02 21.18
C SER A 22 -0.79 -15.21 21.68
N GLY A 23 0.37 -15.86 21.85
CA GLY A 23 1.66 -15.24 22.15
C GLY A 23 2.47 -14.90 20.89
N TYR A 24 2.01 -15.30 19.70
CA TYR A 24 2.61 -14.90 18.44
C TYR A 24 2.65 -13.37 18.45
N PRO A 25 3.80 -12.74 18.18
CA PRO A 25 3.89 -11.31 18.19
C PRO A 25 2.98 -10.76 17.08
N SER A 26 1.76 -10.41 17.47
CA SER A 26 0.88 -9.49 16.74
C SER A 26 1.55 -8.12 16.56
N LYS A 27 2.72 -7.93 17.20
CA LYS A 27 3.63 -6.81 17.08
C LYS A 27 3.58 -6.29 15.65
N LEU A 28 2.95 -5.13 15.54
CA LEU A 28 3.09 -4.21 14.43
C LEU A 28 4.56 -4.24 14.00
N ILE A 29 4.82 -4.87 12.87
CA ILE A 29 6.12 -4.82 12.23
C ILE A 29 6.33 -3.35 11.91
N LYS A 30 7.18 -2.69 12.68
CA LYS A 30 7.58 -1.31 12.41
C LYS A 30 8.49 -1.36 11.20
N TYR A 31 7.95 -0.97 10.06
CA TYR A 31 8.75 -0.80 8.86
C TYR A 31 9.62 0.45 9.02
N ASP A 32 10.93 0.25 8.88
CA ASP A 32 11.89 1.35 8.81
C ASP A 32 11.89 1.86 7.37
N TYR A 33 11.33 3.05 7.15
CA TYR A 33 11.21 3.64 5.82
C TYR A 33 12.57 3.66 5.12
N GLU A 34 13.64 4.07 5.78
CA GLU A 34 14.96 4.26 5.16
C GLU A 34 15.58 2.93 4.70
N LYS A 35 15.21 1.81 5.32
CA LYS A 35 15.70 0.47 4.94
C LYS A 35 14.90 -0.19 3.82
N MET A 36 13.73 0.35 3.46
CA MET A 36 12.90 -0.22 2.41
C MET A 36 13.40 0.19 1.03
N LYS A 37 13.52 -0.80 0.13
CA LYS A 37 13.79 -0.54 -1.29
C LYS A 37 12.60 0.19 -1.92
N LYS A 38 12.86 1.35 -2.52
CA LYS A 38 11.85 2.20 -3.15
C LYS A 38 11.58 1.78 -4.59
N GLY A 39 10.38 2.06 -5.07
CA GLY A 39 9.93 1.74 -6.42
C GLY A 39 8.44 1.43 -6.51
N ILE A 40 7.97 1.17 -7.72
CA ILE A 40 6.62 0.63 -7.96
C ILE A 40 6.69 -0.89 -8.15
N ASN A 41 5.73 -1.61 -7.62
CA ASN A 41 5.62 -3.06 -7.76
C ASN A 41 4.88 -3.43 -9.04
N CYS A 42 5.28 -4.57 -9.63
CA CYS A 42 4.46 -5.19 -10.66
C CYS A 42 3.20 -5.78 -10.04
N SER A 43 2.03 -5.43 -10.56
CA SER A 43 0.75 -5.96 -10.06
C SER A 43 0.55 -7.46 -10.33
N ASN A 44 1.46 -8.11 -11.07
CA ASN A 44 1.38 -9.53 -11.41
C ASN A 44 2.38 -10.36 -10.60
N CYS A 45 3.66 -9.98 -10.57
CA CYS A 45 4.70 -10.74 -9.86
C CYS A 45 5.20 -10.09 -8.57
N GLY A 46 4.73 -8.89 -8.22
CA GLY A 46 5.13 -8.18 -7.00
C GLY A 46 6.54 -7.55 -7.04
N LEU A 47 7.38 -7.94 -8.01
CA LEU A 47 8.75 -7.42 -8.11
C LEU A 47 8.78 -5.92 -8.40
N LEU A 48 9.75 -5.24 -7.79
CA LEU A 48 9.96 -3.81 -7.97
C LEU A 48 10.50 -3.51 -9.37
N VAL A 49 9.96 -2.44 -9.95
CA VAL A 49 10.32 -1.92 -11.25
C VAL A 49 11.13 -0.65 -11.06
N GLN A 50 12.26 -0.58 -11.75
CA GLN A 50 13.12 0.60 -11.77
C GLN A 50 12.93 1.38 -13.09
N ASN A 51 13.30 2.67 -13.08
CA ASN A 51 13.46 3.49 -14.29
C ASN A 51 12.23 3.59 -15.22
N PHE A 52 11.02 3.67 -14.66
CA PHE A 52 9.82 3.85 -15.47
C PHE A 52 9.70 5.30 -15.99
N CYS A 53 9.91 5.50 -17.29
CA CYS A 53 9.88 6.83 -17.91
C CYS A 53 8.68 7.08 -18.84
N ARG A 54 7.89 6.06 -19.21
CA ARG A 54 6.78 6.20 -20.17
C ARG A 54 5.41 6.15 -19.47
N ARG A 55 4.32 6.28 -20.25
CA ARG A 55 2.94 6.13 -19.76
C ARG A 55 2.62 4.68 -19.36
N SER A 56 3.30 3.73 -19.99
CA SER A 56 3.25 2.31 -19.66
C SER A 56 4.65 1.73 -19.56
N HIS A 57 4.81 0.67 -18.78
CA HIS A 57 6.05 -0.09 -18.65
C HIS A 57 5.74 -1.58 -18.76
N MET A 58 6.65 -2.35 -19.34
CA MET A 58 6.57 -3.81 -19.41
C MET A 58 7.48 -4.39 -18.34
N CYS A 59 6.92 -5.12 -17.39
CA CYS A 59 7.71 -5.73 -16.31
C CYS A 59 8.75 -6.70 -16.91
N GLU A 60 10.01 -6.47 -16.61
CA GLU A 60 11.13 -7.28 -17.11
C GLU A 60 11.08 -8.72 -16.62
N SER A 61 10.47 -8.97 -15.46
CA SER A 61 10.42 -10.30 -14.85
C SER A 61 9.27 -11.18 -15.35
N CYS A 62 8.12 -10.60 -15.71
CA CYS A 62 6.93 -11.38 -16.08
C CYS A 62 6.23 -10.93 -17.37
N GLY A 63 6.75 -9.92 -18.07
CA GLY A 63 6.19 -9.40 -19.32
C GLY A 63 4.89 -8.60 -19.17
N LYS A 64 4.34 -8.47 -17.95
CA LYS A 64 3.09 -7.72 -17.74
C LYS A 64 3.26 -6.25 -18.13
N LYS A 65 2.44 -5.79 -19.07
CA LYS A 65 2.28 -4.36 -19.36
C LYS A 65 1.47 -3.68 -18.26
N MET A 66 2.01 -2.61 -17.70
CA MET A 66 1.41 -1.82 -16.64
C MET A 66 1.22 -0.38 -17.08
N ILE A 67 0.14 0.25 -16.62
CA ILE A 67 -0.09 1.68 -16.76
C ILE A 67 0.55 2.38 -15.56
N ILE A 68 1.49 3.29 -15.79
CA ILE A 68 2.30 3.90 -14.72
C ILE A 68 1.45 4.68 -13.72
N GLN A 69 0.43 5.42 -14.18
CA GLN A 69 -0.46 6.11 -13.25
C GLN A 69 -1.19 5.15 -12.29
N LYS A 70 -1.58 3.97 -12.79
CA LYS A 70 -2.24 2.96 -11.96
C LYS A 70 -1.25 2.28 -11.01
N ALA A 71 -0.04 2.00 -11.46
CA ALA A 71 1.02 1.47 -10.62
C ALA A 71 1.41 2.44 -9.48
N ILE A 72 1.48 3.74 -9.77
CA ILE A 72 1.69 4.79 -8.74
C ILE A 72 0.50 4.81 -7.75
N SER A 73 -0.74 4.77 -8.22
CA SER A 73 -1.93 4.73 -7.35
C SER A 73 -1.91 3.53 -6.39
N ASN A 74 -1.53 2.35 -6.89
CA ASN A 74 -1.35 1.15 -6.07
C ASN A 74 -0.19 1.32 -5.07
N SER A 75 0.97 1.82 -5.51
CA SER A 75 2.14 2.05 -4.65
C SER A 75 1.87 3.05 -3.52
N ILE A 76 1.08 4.10 -3.77
CA ILE A 76 0.63 5.04 -2.72
C ILE A 76 -0.31 4.33 -1.72
N SER A 77 -1.14 3.39 -2.20
CA SER A 77 -2.00 2.59 -1.33
C SER A 77 -1.17 1.66 -0.44
N ASP A 78 -0.14 1.02 -0.99
CA ASP A 78 0.82 0.20 -0.23
C ASP A 78 1.57 1.04 0.82
N PHE A 79 2.01 2.25 0.45
CA PHE A 79 2.64 3.19 1.39
C PHE A 79 1.73 3.48 2.59
N ARG A 80 0.43 3.69 2.36
CA ARG A 80 -0.52 3.96 3.44
C ARG A 80 -0.75 2.76 4.37
N ILE A 81 -0.62 1.54 3.87
CA ILE A 81 -0.73 0.33 4.68
C ILE A 81 0.49 0.21 5.59
N LEU A 82 1.69 0.47 5.05
CA LEU A 82 2.94 0.36 5.78
C LEU A 82 3.17 1.53 6.75
N PHE A 83 2.70 2.72 6.38
CA PHE A 83 2.93 3.98 7.10
C PHE A 83 1.61 4.74 7.33
N PRO A 84 0.64 4.16 8.06
CA PRO A 84 -0.73 4.68 8.17
C PRO A 84 -0.83 6.06 8.85
N TYR A 85 0.20 6.45 9.61
CA TYR A 85 0.24 7.71 10.34
C TYR A 85 1.13 8.78 9.69
N GLU A 86 1.81 8.45 8.59
CA GLU A 86 2.66 9.40 7.88
C GLU A 86 1.84 10.32 6.97
N LYS A 87 2.25 11.60 6.90
CA LYS A 87 1.64 12.55 5.97
C LYS A 87 2.00 12.20 4.53
N LEU A 88 0.99 12.18 3.67
CA LEU A 88 1.16 11.98 2.23
C LEU A 88 1.58 13.31 1.58
N THR A 89 2.86 13.47 1.28
CA THR A 89 3.37 14.62 0.50
C THR A 89 3.84 14.14 -0.86
N THR A 90 3.78 15.02 -1.88
CA THR A 90 4.24 14.66 -3.23
C THR A 90 5.71 14.23 -3.23
N LYS A 91 6.58 14.95 -2.49
CA LYS A 91 8.00 14.61 -2.39
C LYS A 91 8.23 13.22 -1.81
N ARG A 92 7.57 12.91 -0.68
CA ARG A 92 7.73 11.62 0.00
C ARG A 92 7.20 10.45 -0.83
N LEU A 93 6.09 10.66 -1.53
CA LEU A 93 5.50 9.63 -2.38
C LEU A 93 6.27 9.45 -3.70
N ALA A 94 6.91 10.50 -4.22
CA ALA A 94 7.82 10.39 -5.36
C ALA A 94 9.06 9.57 -5.00
N ASP A 95 9.66 9.84 -3.83
CA ASP A 95 10.74 9.02 -3.28
C ASP A 95 10.30 7.56 -3.11
N TRP A 96 9.14 7.33 -2.47
CA TRP A 96 8.59 5.98 -2.30
C TRP A 96 8.40 5.23 -3.62
N CYS A 97 7.84 5.91 -4.63
CA CYS A 97 7.64 5.34 -5.95
C CYS A 97 8.96 5.17 -6.74
N GLY A 98 10.10 5.65 -6.22
CA GLY A 98 11.39 5.59 -6.91
C GLY A 98 11.43 6.44 -8.19
N THR A 99 10.84 7.63 -8.17
CA THR A 99 10.81 8.54 -9.32
C THR A 99 11.21 9.96 -8.96
N GLU A 100 12.07 10.56 -9.79
CA GLU A 100 12.45 11.97 -9.69
C GLU A 100 11.37 12.90 -10.28
N ASP A 101 10.49 12.37 -11.14
CA ASP A 101 9.40 13.12 -11.77
C ASP A 101 8.19 13.21 -10.81
N THR A 102 8.30 14.12 -9.85
CA THR A 102 7.26 14.41 -8.84
C THR A 102 5.89 14.73 -9.45
N ASN A 103 5.85 15.27 -10.68
CA ASN A 103 4.60 15.61 -11.37
C ASN A 103 3.74 14.38 -11.66
N ARG A 104 4.33 13.19 -11.82
CA ARG A 104 3.58 11.95 -12.02
C ARG A 104 2.75 11.60 -10.81
N VAL A 105 3.39 11.67 -9.64
CA VAL A 105 2.75 11.40 -8.36
C VAL A 105 1.73 12.50 -8.05
N TYR A 106 2.07 13.76 -8.27
CA TYR A 106 1.14 14.88 -8.12
C TYR A 106 -0.15 14.70 -8.93
N LYS A 107 -0.06 14.27 -10.20
CA LYS A 107 -1.25 14.04 -11.05
C LYS A 107 -2.17 12.96 -10.48
N VAL A 108 -1.61 11.91 -9.89
CA VAL A 108 -2.39 10.86 -9.21
C VAL A 108 -3.03 11.42 -7.95
N LEU A 109 -2.26 12.12 -7.11
CA LEU A 109 -2.74 12.75 -5.88
C LEU A 109 -3.87 13.74 -6.15
N LYS A 110 -3.73 14.61 -7.15
CA LYS A 110 -4.76 15.59 -7.55
C LYS A 110 -6.07 14.91 -7.96
N ARG A 111 -6.02 13.70 -8.51
CA ARG A 111 -7.19 12.95 -8.98
C ARG A 111 -7.87 12.16 -7.86
N GLU A 112 -7.09 11.57 -6.96
CA GLU A 112 -7.58 10.53 -6.03
C GLU A 112 -7.62 10.98 -4.56
N TYR A 113 -7.03 12.13 -4.24
CA TYR A 113 -6.85 12.62 -2.88
C TYR A 113 -7.26 14.08 -2.76
N GLN A 114 -7.71 14.46 -1.56
CA GLN A 114 -7.98 15.84 -1.21
C GLN A 114 -6.72 16.50 -0.67
N ALA A 115 -6.37 17.68 -1.19
CA ALA A 115 -5.30 18.49 -0.63
C ALA A 115 -5.72 19.14 0.69
N ALA A 116 -4.79 19.21 1.64
CA ALA A 116 -4.94 19.86 2.93
C ALA A 116 -3.64 20.58 3.34
N GLY A 117 -3.73 21.47 4.32
CA GLY A 117 -2.61 22.29 4.80
C GLY A 117 -2.36 23.56 3.97
N SER A 118 -1.32 24.30 4.35
CA SER A 118 -0.84 25.51 3.66
C SER A 118 0.05 25.19 2.46
N GLU A 119 0.38 26.18 1.63
CA GLU A 119 1.24 26.01 0.44
C GLU A 119 2.56 25.29 0.73
N SER A 120 3.27 25.68 1.80
CA SER A 120 4.55 25.09 2.23
C SER A 120 4.40 23.78 2.99
N GLY A 121 3.20 23.47 3.49
CA GLY A 121 2.88 22.30 4.30
C GLY A 121 1.88 21.35 3.65
N ARG A 122 1.70 21.43 2.32
CA ARG A 122 0.63 20.72 1.62
C ARG A 122 0.78 19.21 1.73
N TYR A 123 -0.29 18.55 2.15
CA TYR A 123 -0.39 17.10 2.21
C TYR A 123 -1.73 16.63 1.66
N TYR A 124 -1.87 15.32 1.49
CA TYR A 124 -3.01 14.71 0.82
C TYR A 124 -3.74 13.74 1.76
N ILE A 125 -5.06 13.80 1.73
CA ILE A 125 -5.96 12.94 2.51
C ILE A 125 -6.78 12.09 1.53
N PRO A 126 -6.91 10.78 1.76
CA PRO A 126 -7.72 9.90 0.92
C PRO A 126 -9.18 10.37 0.86
N LEU A 127 -9.78 10.41 -0.33
CA LEU A 127 -11.19 10.76 -0.50
C LEU A 127 -12.13 9.73 0.13
N ASN A 128 -11.73 8.45 0.10
CA ASN A 128 -12.45 7.37 0.76
C ASN A 128 -11.79 7.04 2.10
N LYS A 129 -12.52 7.26 3.19
CA LYS A 129 -12.17 6.82 4.55
C LYS A 129 -12.25 5.29 4.63
N GLN A 130 -11.32 4.57 4.01
CA GLN A 130 -11.03 3.22 4.47
C GLN A 130 -10.61 3.36 5.94
N PRO A 131 -11.24 2.65 6.90
CA PRO A 131 -10.86 2.75 8.29
C PRO A 131 -9.37 2.45 8.39
N MET A 132 -8.59 3.44 8.83
CA MET A 132 -7.20 3.20 9.18
C MET A 132 -7.20 2.14 10.29
N PRO A 133 -6.26 1.19 10.30
CA PRO A 133 -6.10 0.30 11.43
C PRO A 133 -6.01 1.16 12.70
N THR A 134 -7.01 1.02 13.56
CA THR A 134 -6.96 1.62 14.90
C THR A 134 -5.69 1.10 15.54
N ARG A 135 -4.89 1.99 16.14
CA ARG A 135 -3.91 1.51 17.12
C ARG A 135 -4.73 0.72 18.13
N TYR A 136 -4.58 -0.60 18.15
CA TYR A 136 -4.84 -1.32 19.37
C TYR A 136 -3.79 -0.76 20.32
N VAL A 137 -4.22 0.24 21.09
CA VAL A 137 -3.49 0.72 22.25
C VAL A 137 -3.50 -0.45 23.23
N ASP A 138 -2.30 -0.84 23.65
CA ASP A 138 -2.09 -1.71 24.80
C ASP A 138 -2.80 -1.15 26.04
#